data_AF-A0A7S2B709-F1
#
_entry.id   AF-A0A7S2B709-F1
#
_cell.length_a   1.000
_cell.length_b   1.000
_cell.length_c   1.000
_cell.angle_alpha   90.00
_cell.angle_beta   90.00
_cell.angle_gamma   90.00
#
_symmetry.space_group_name_H-M   'P 1'
#
loop_
_entity.id
_entity.type
_entity.pdbx_description
1 polymer ?
#
loop_
_entity_poly.entity_id
_entity_poly.type
_entity_poly.pdbx_seq_one_letter_code
_entity_poly.pdbx_strand_id
1 'polypeptide(L)'
;QHATAEWLRDKCPEVLDLKVEALFRENGWGIVWTPPYCPKFQPIELVWGVGKQRAARLYYKGRTLLDTRSHLRRGFYGSGSQVRGSSWSEADIAGCWNTALKEMNSWISQDLDHVADGLSGDLMNLVGVENWTTSDSSCLDIK
;
A
#
# COMPACT_ATOMS: atom_id res chain seq x y z
N GLN A 1 -30.05 -13.87 -0.03
CA GLN A 1 -29.68 -13.04 -1.20
C GLN A 1 -30.70 -11.92 -1.33
N HIS A 2 -30.28 -10.67 -1.56
CA HIS A 2 -31.16 -9.50 -1.51
C HIS A 2 -31.75 -9.20 -2.91
N ALA A 3 -33.08 -9.22 -3.04
CA ALA A 3 -33.82 -8.95 -4.28
C ALA A 3 -33.41 -7.65 -4.99
N THR A 4 -32.98 -6.64 -4.23
CA THR A 4 -32.47 -5.37 -4.76
C THR A 4 -31.21 -5.54 -5.61
N ALA A 5 -30.26 -6.39 -5.19
CA ALA A 5 -29.01 -6.59 -5.93
C ALA A 5 -29.23 -7.34 -7.26
N GLU A 6 -30.23 -8.24 -7.31
CA GLU A 6 -30.63 -8.92 -8.54
C GLU A 6 -31.33 -7.97 -9.51
N TRP A 7 -32.22 -7.12 -9.00
CA TRP A 7 -32.89 -6.10 -9.82
C TRP A 7 -31.89 -5.11 -10.42
N LEU A 8 -30.91 -4.64 -9.63
CA LEU A 8 -29.87 -3.73 -10.12
C LEU A 8 -28.99 -4.40 -11.18
N ARG A 9 -28.64 -5.69 -11.02
CA ARG A 9 -27.88 -6.43 -12.06
C ARG A 9 -28.63 -6.55 -13.37
N ASP A 10 -29.94 -6.76 -13.33
CA ASP A 10 -30.77 -6.96 -14.52
C ASP A 10 -31.15 -5.63 -15.21
N LYS A 11 -31.41 -4.58 -14.43
CA LYS A 11 -31.98 -3.32 -14.97
C LYS A 11 -30.99 -2.17 -15.08
N CYS A 12 -30.00 -2.11 -14.20
CA CYS A 12 -29.06 -0.99 -14.12
C CYS A 12 -27.65 -1.49 -13.74
N PRO A 13 -27.05 -2.44 -14.50
CA PRO A 13 -25.76 -3.04 -14.13
C PRO A 13 -24.64 -2.00 -13.95
N GLU A 14 -24.73 -0.85 -14.62
CA GLU A 14 -23.79 0.26 -14.51
C GLU A 14 -23.74 0.90 -13.11
N VAL A 15 -24.81 0.81 -12.31
CA VAL A 15 -24.81 1.37 -10.95
C VAL A 15 -24.11 0.45 -9.94
N LEU A 16 -23.89 -0.81 -10.33
CA LEU A 16 -23.12 -1.79 -9.56
C LEU A 16 -21.64 -1.80 -9.92
N ASP A 17 -21.28 -1.10 -11.01
CA ASP A 17 -19.91 -0.98 -11.44
C ASP A 17 -19.17 0.05 -10.57
N LEU A 18 -18.06 -0.38 -9.96
CA LEU A 18 -17.27 0.51 -9.14
C LEU A 18 -16.61 1.56 -10.03
N LYS A 19 -16.80 2.84 -9.70
CA LYS A 19 -16.22 3.97 -10.46
C LYS A 19 -14.72 3.83 -10.70
N VAL A 20 -14.00 3.23 -9.74
CA VAL A 20 -12.56 2.95 -9.84
C VAL A 20 -12.28 1.87 -10.89
N GLU A 21 -13.06 0.79 -10.90
CA GLU A 21 -12.92 -0.29 -11.89
C GLU A 21 -13.27 0.19 -13.30
N ALA A 22 -14.34 0.97 -13.44
CA ALA A 22 -14.73 1.59 -14.70
C ALA A 22 -13.59 2.45 -15.26
N LEU A 23 -13.04 3.35 -14.43
CA LEU A 23 -11.93 4.22 -14.81
C LEU A 23 -10.69 3.41 -15.23
N PHE A 24 -10.34 2.36 -14.50
CA PHE A 24 -9.18 1.52 -14.84
C PHE A 24 -9.40 0.80 -16.18
N ARG A 25 -10.59 0.24 -16.41
CA ARG A 25 -10.92 -0.40 -17.71
C ARG A 25 -10.88 0.58 -18.87
N GLU A 26 -11.44 1.79 -18.71
CA GLU A 26 -11.41 2.85 -19.74
C GLU A 26 -9.99 3.25 -20.13
N ASN A 27 -9.05 3.22 -19.17
CA ASN A 27 -7.65 3.55 -19.42
C ASN A 27 -6.78 2.32 -19.79
N GLY A 28 -7.37 1.13 -19.89
CA GLY A 28 -6.63 -0.12 -20.14
C GLY A 28 -5.66 -0.50 -19.02
N TRP A 29 -5.91 -0.06 -17.79
CA TRP A 29 -5.09 -0.36 -16.62
C TRP A 29 -5.58 -1.61 -15.89
N GLY A 30 -4.64 -2.41 -15.39
CA GLY A 30 -4.94 -3.52 -14.48
C GLY A 30 -5.06 -3.05 -13.03
N ILE A 31 -5.95 -3.69 -12.26
CA ILE A 31 -6.02 -3.53 -10.80
C ILE A 31 -5.28 -4.69 -10.15
N VAL A 32 -4.34 -4.36 -9.27
CA VAL A 32 -3.67 -5.36 -8.41
C VAL A 32 -4.37 -5.35 -7.06
N TRP A 33 -5.16 -6.39 -6.81
CA TRP A 33 -5.75 -6.62 -5.50
C TRP A 33 -4.72 -7.24 -4.57
N THR A 34 -4.59 -6.68 -3.38
CA THR A 34 -3.70 -7.21 -2.34
C THR A 34 -4.51 -7.50 -1.08
N PRO A 35 -4.20 -8.56 -0.33
CA PRO A 35 -4.88 -8.85 0.92
C PRO A 35 -4.79 -7.69 1.93
N PRO A 36 -5.78 -7.55 2.82
CA PRO A 36 -5.75 -6.52 3.86
C PRO A 36 -4.55 -6.73 4.79
N TYR A 37 -4.09 -5.63 5.41
CA TYR A 37 -2.99 -5.63 6.39
C TYR A 37 -1.65 -6.20 5.88
N CYS A 38 -1.40 -6.15 4.56
CA CYS A 38 -0.13 -6.59 3.96
C CYS A 38 0.68 -5.40 3.39
N PRO A 39 1.20 -4.48 4.23
CA PRO A 39 1.94 -3.31 3.75
C PRO A 39 3.22 -3.67 2.98
N LYS A 40 3.79 -4.85 3.21
CA LYS A 40 4.94 -5.39 2.45
C LYS A 40 4.67 -5.59 0.96
N PHE A 41 3.40 -5.72 0.56
CA PHE A 41 2.99 -5.82 -0.85
C PHE A 41 2.78 -4.46 -1.51
N GLN A 42 2.88 -3.38 -0.73
CA GLN A 42 2.62 -2.01 -1.18
C GLN A 42 3.96 -1.28 -1.36
N PRO A 43 4.48 -1.14 -2.61
CA PRO A 43 5.78 -0.51 -2.86
C PRO A 43 5.87 0.91 -2.30
N ILE A 44 4.73 1.61 -2.20
CA ILE A 44 4.65 2.97 -1.67
C ILE A 44 5.09 3.06 -0.20
N GLU A 45 4.92 2.00 0.59
CA GLU A 45 5.39 1.96 1.99
C GLU A 45 6.92 2.00 2.08
N LEU A 46 7.60 1.31 1.15
CA LEU A 46 9.06 1.34 1.04
C LEU A 46 9.55 2.70 0.58
N VAL A 47 8.87 3.30 -0.41
CA VAL A 47 9.17 4.66 -0.89
C VAL A 47 9.07 5.66 0.26
N TRP A 48 7.96 5.62 1.01
CA TRP A 48 7.78 6.46 2.21
C TRP A 48 8.83 6.19 3.28
N GLY A 49 9.22 4.93 3.48
CA GLY A 49 10.30 4.54 4.39
C GLY A 49 11.60 5.28 4.07
N VAL A 50 12.02 5.25 2.79
CA VAL A 50 13.23 5.93 2.31
C VAL A 50 13.15 7.44 2.55
N GLY A 51 12.07 8.09 2.10
CA GLY A 51 11.92 9.54 2.22
C GLY A 51 11.88 10.02 3.68
N LYS A 52 11.11 9.35 4.54
CA LYS A 52 11.00 9.67 5.97
C LYS A 52 12.33 9.48 6.69
N GLN A 53 13.01 8.35 6.46
CA GLN A 53 14.28 8.06 7.11
C GLN A 53 15.34 9.13 6.76
N ARG A 54 15.44 9.52 5.49
CA ARG A 54 16.39 10.55 5.04
C ARG A 54 16.02 11.93 5.58
N ALA A 55 14.75 12.30 5.57
CA ALA A 55 14.28 13.58 6.14
C ALA A 55 14.48 13.66 7.66
N ALA A 56 14.38 12.53 8.37
CA ALA A 56 14.64 12.44 9.80
C ALA A 56 16.12 12.72 10.14
N ARG A 57 17.07 12.25 9.32
CA ARG A 57 18.51 12.55 9.49
C ARG A 57 18.85 14.04 9.38
N LEU A 58 18.00 14.81 8.70
CA LEU A 58 18.16 16.27 8.58
C LEU A 58 17.45 17.05 9.70
N TYR A 59 16.88 16.37 10.70
CA TYR A 59 16.18 17.05 11.78
C TYR A 59 17.09 17.99 12.59
N TYR A 60 16.49 19.08 13.07
CA TYR A 60 17.07 19.97 14.06
C TYR A 60 15.96 20.61 14.90
N LYS A 61 16.30 21.04 16.12
CA LYS A 61 15.36 21.73 17.01
C LYS A 61 14.87 23.03 16.35
N GLY A 62 13.56 23.23 16.31
CA GLY A 62 12.93 24.40 15.66
C GLY A 62 12.74 24.27 14.15
N ARG A 63 12.89 23.07 13.57
CA ARG A 63 12.62 22.82 12.15
C ARG A 63 11.19 23.23 11.76
N THR A 64 11.07 24.03 10.70
CA THR A 64 9.77 24.48 10.19
C THR A 64 9.11 23.44 9.28
N LEU A 65 7.83 23.66 8.93
CA LEU A 65 7.16 22.86 7.91
C LEU A 65 7.78 23.03 6.52
N LEU A 66 8.29 24.23 6.19
CA LEU A 66 8.98 24.48 4.92
C LEU A 66 10.29 23.68 4.83
N ASP A 67 11.05 23.66 5.93
CA ASP A 67 12.27 22.85 6.02
C ASP A 67 11.95 21.35 5.92
N THR A 68 10.88 20.92 6.61
CA THR A 68 10.41 19.52 6.56
C THR A 68 10.03 19.12 5.13
N ARG A 69 9.30 19.97 4.41
CA ARG A 69 8.98 19.75 2.98
C ARG A 69 10.23 19.67 2.12
N SER A 70 11.19 20.57 2.34
CA SER A 70 12.47 20.57 1.62
C SER A 70 13.26 19.28 1.88
N HIS A 71 13.32 18.84 3.14
CA HIS A 71 14.00 17.60 3.54
C HIS A 71 13.33 16.35 2.96
N LEU A 72 11.99 16.31 2.94
CA LEU A 72 11.25 15.21 2.30
C LEU A 72 11.54 15.16 0.79
N ARG A 73 11.48 16.30 0.09
CA ARG A 73 11.81 16.34 -1.35
C ARG A 73 13.24 15.86 -1.60
N ARG A 74 14.22 16.27 -0.79
CA ARG A 74 15.60 15.77 -0.88
C ARG A 74 15.70 14.29 -0.54
N GLY A 75 14.90 13.80 0.40
CA GLY A 75 14.82 12.38 0.73
C GLY A 75 14.38 11.53 -0.46
N PHE A 76 13.37 11.99 -1.22
CA PHE A 76 12.86 11.28 -2.39
C PHE A 76 13.69 11.48 -3.65
N TYR A 77 14.07 12.73 -3.97
CA TYR A 77 14.68 13.10 -5.24
C TYR A 77 16.19 13.31 -5.14
N GLY A 78 16.78 12.98 -3.99
CA GLY A 78 18.18 13.23 -3.72
C GLY A 78 18.52 14.72 -3.55
N SER A 79 19.79 14.96 -3.31
CA SER A 79 20.37 16.30 -3.39
C SER A 79 21.69 16.21 -4.13
N GLY A 80 21.85 16.98 -5.21
CA GLY A 80 23.10 17.06 -5.97
C GLY A 80 24.30 17.61 -5.18
N SER A 81 24.13 17.88 -3.88
CA SER A 81 25.14 18.34 -2.95
C SER A 81 24.92 17.73 -1.57
N GLN A 82 25.98 17.68 -0.75
CA GLN A 82 25.88 17.27 0.64
C GLN A 82 25.09 18.29 1.46
N VAL A 83 24.10 17.81 2.21
CA VAL A 83 23.35 18.61 3.18
C VAL A 83 23.56 18.00 4.55
N ARG A 84 24.15 18.78 5.47
CA ARG A 84 24.44 18.34 6.85
C ARG A 84 25.21 17.01 6.90
N GLY A 85 26.22 16.88 6.04
CA GLY A 85 27.08 15.69 5.95
C GLY A 85 26.44 14.47 5.29
N SER A 86 25.19 14.57 4.81
CA SER A 86 24.51 13.50 4.08
C SER A 86 24.30 13.88 2.63
N SER A 87 24.56 12.94 1.72
CA SER A 87 24.16 13.02 0.32
C SER A 87 23.39 11.75 -0.03
N TRP A 88 22.32 11.91 -0.81
CA TRP A 88 21.52 10.81 -1.29
C TRP A 88 21.25 10.98 -2.78
N SER A 89 21.30 9.87 -3.49
CA SER A 89 20.66 9.76 -4.80
C SER A 89 19.14 9.76 -4.64
N GLU A 90 18.45 9.84 -5.77
CA GLU A 90 17.01 9.59 -5.85
C GLU A 90 16.65 8.24 -5.19
N ALA A 91 15.43 8.16 -4.65
CA ALA A 91 14.87 6.93 -4.13
C ALA A 91 14.75 5.92 -5.27
N ASP A 92 15.26 4.71 -5.06
CA ASP A 92 15.19 3.64 -6.05
C ASP A 92 13.77 3.06 -6.10
N ILE A 93 12.92 3.66 -6.93
CA ILE A 93 11.52 3.25 -7.11
C ILE A 93 11.45 1.83 -7.67
N ALA A 94 12.34 1.48 -8.61
CA ALA A 94 12.41 0.14 -9.18
C ALA A 94 12.79 -0.89 -8.11
N GLY A 95 13.76 -0.59 -7.25
CA GLY A 95 14.13 -1.42 -6.11
C GLY A 95 12.97 -1.60 -5.10
N CYS A 96 12.22 -0.53 -4.82
CA CYS A 96 11.03 -0.61 -3.97
C CYS A 96 9.96 -1.53 -4.58
N TRP A 97 9.68 -1.37 -5.87
CA TRP A 97 8.77 -2.26 -6.60
C TRP A 97 9.25 -3.72 -6.58
N ASN A 98 10.50 -3.96 -6.93
CA ASN A 98 11.07 -5.32 -6.97
C ASN A 98 11.03 -6.01 -5.60
N THR A 99 11.20 -5.24 -4.52
CA THR A 99 11.07 -5.76 -3.16
C THR A 99 9.64 -6.19 -2.87
N ALA A 100 8.64 -5.33 -3.13
CA ALA A 100 7.24 -5.67 -2.94
C ALA A 100 6.80 -6.86 -3.81
N LEU A 101 7.26 -6.90 -5.07
CA LEU A 101 7.00 -8.00 -5.99
C LEU A 101 7.59 -9.32 -5.48
N LYS A 102 8.81 -9.30 -4.94
CA LYS A 102 9.43 -10.47 -4.32
C LYS A 102 8.60 -10.97 -3.13
N GLU A 103 8.13 -10.07 -2.27
CA GLU A 103 7.27 -10.43 -1.13
C GLU A 103 5.94 -11.05 -1.58
N MET A 104 5.30 -10.47 -2.60
CA MET A 104 4.07 -11.03 -3.19
C MET A 104 4.31 -12.42 -3.78
N ASN A 105 5.35 -12.59 -4.62
CA ASN A 105 5.67 -13.88 -5.23
C ASN A 105 6.02 -14.94 -4.18
N SER A 106 6.75 -14.55 -3.13
CA SER A 106 7.08 -15.43 -2.01
C SER A 106 5.82 -15.92 -1.31
N TRP A 107 4.87 -15.01 -1.04
CA TRP A 107 3.59 -15.36 -0.42
C TRP A 107 2.76 -16.28 -1.31
N ILE A 108 2.61 -15.94 -2.60
CA ILE A 108 1.88 -16.75 -3.60
C ILE A 108 2.46 -18.16 -3.70
N SER A 109 3.80 -18.30 -3.66
CA SER A 109 4.45 -19.61 -3.77
C SER A 109 4.23 -20.52 -2.56
N GLN A 110 3.88 -19.95 -1.41
CA GLN A 110 3.65 -20.68 -0.16
C GLN A 110 2.16 -20.96 0.08
N ASP A 111 1.29 -20.15 -0.51
CA ASP A 111 -0.16 -20.20 -0.28
C ASP A 111 -0.94 -20.73 -1.49
N LEU A 112 -0.57 -21.92 -1.96
CA LEU A 112 -1.17 -22.51 -3.17
C LEU A 112 -2.69 -22.72 -3.07
N ASP A 113 -3.20 -22.99 -1.85
CA ASP A 113 -4.61 -23.25 -1.58
C ASP A 113 -5.49 -21.99 -1.73
N HIS A 114 -4.97 -20.80 -1.37
CA HIS A 114 -5.70 -19.52 -1.52
C HIS A 114 -5.39 -18.80 -2.84
N VAL A 115 -4.40 -19.25 -3.60
CA VAL A 115 -3.98 -18.67 -4.89
C VAL A 115 -4.76 -19.23 -6.07
N ALA A 116 -5.19 -20.50 -6.01
CA ALA A 116 -5.87 -21.16 -7.12
C ALA A 116 -7.29 -20.60 -7.38
N ASP A 117 -8.05 -20.34 -6.31
CA ASP A 117 -9.46 -19.91 -6.38
C ASP A 117 -9.71 -18.52 -5.77
N GLY A 118 -8.66 -17.90 -5.20
CA GLY A 118 -8.78 -16.69 -4.39
C GLY A 118 -9.48 -16.93 -3.06
N LEU A 119 -9.30 -16.02 -2.10
CA LEU A 119 -10.16 -15.98 -0.92
C LEU A 119 -11.57 -15.55 -1.36
N SER A 120 -12.52 -16.48 -1.35
CA SER A 120 -13.94 -16.20 -1.54
C SER A 120 -14.66 -16.24 -0.19
N GLY A 121 -15.54 -15.27 0.03
CA GLY A 121 -16.29 -15.11 1.28
C GLY A 121 -17.09 -13.81 1.25
N ASP A 122 -18.20 -13.77 1.97
CA ASP A 122 -18.95 -12.55 2.23
C ASP A 122 -18.48 -11.88 3.54
N LEU A 123 -19.07 -10.73 3.88
CA LEU A 123 -18.75 -10.01 5.11
C LEU A 123 -18.87 -10.89 6.37
N MET A 124 -19.69 -11.94 6.34
CA MET A 124 -19.90 -12.86 7.45
C MET A 124 -18.80 -13.93 7.54
N ASN A 125 -17.98 -14.10 6.50
CA ASN A 125 -16.82 -14.98 6.49
C ASN A 125 -15.58 -14.35 7.16
N LEU A 126 -15.63 -13.07 7.55
CA LEU A 126 -14.61 -12.44 8.40
C LEU A 126 -14.75 -12.93 9.85
N VAL A 127 -14.13 -14.06 10.15
CA VAL A 127 -14.08 -14.63 11.51
C VAL A 127 -12.79 -14.18 12.21
N GLY A 128 -12.89 -13.68 13.46
CA GLY A 128 -11.72 -13.31 14.26
C GLY A 128 -11.19 -11.89 14.04
N VAL A 129 -11.92 -11.03 13.32
CA VAL A 129 -11.60 -9.58 13.20
C VAL A 129 -11.56 -8.90 14.56
N GLU A 130 -12.43 -9.32 15.48
CA GLU A 130 -12.39 -8.89 16.89
C GLU A 130 -11.05 -9.15 17.58
N ASN A 131 -10.25 -10.12 17.11
CA ASN A 131 -8.92 -10.41 17.65
C ASN A 131 -7.80 -9.60 16.98
N TRP A 132 -8.06 -8.94 15.85
CA TRP A 132 -7.02 -8.27 15.06
C TRP A 132 -6.66 -6.89 15.61
N THR A 133 -7.52 -6.29 16.44
CA THR A 133 -7.31 -4.94 17.01
C THR A 133 -7.89 -4.80 18.41
N THR A 134 -7.66 -5.77 19.30
CA THR A 134 -8.18 -5.69 20.68
C THR A 134 -7.56 -4.55 21.50
N SER A 135 -6.41 -3.98 21.11
CA SER A 135 -5.87 -2.76 21.71
C SER A 135 -4.74 -2.13 20.88
N ASP A 136 -4.54 -0.82 21.04
CA ASP A 136 -3.45 -0.03 20.44
C ASP A 136 -2.04 -0.60 20.72
N SER A 137 -1.89 -1.43 21.75
CA SER A 137 -0.62 -2.06 22.11
C SER A 137 -0.18 -3.22 21.23
N SER A 138 -1.08 -3.88 20.48
CA SER A 138 -0.74 -5.11 19.73
C SER A 138 -0.52 -4.89 18.23
N CYS A 139 -0.73 -3.67 17.72
CA CYS A 139 -0.61 -3.39 16.28
C CYS A 139 0.83 -3.29 15.76
N LEU A 140 1.82 -3.30 16.66
CA LEU A 140 3.25 -3.18 16.32
C LEU A 140 4.08 -4.44 16.60
N ASP A 141 3.49 -5.47 17.22
CA ASP A 141 4.17 -6.74 17.50
C ASP A 141 4.01 -7.70 16.31
N ILE A 142 4.67 -7.37 15.21
CA ILE A 142 4.91 -8.31 14.10
C ILE A 142 6.21 -9.06 14.43
N LYS A 143 6.10 -10.35 14.79
CA LYS A 143 7.25 -11.26 14.86
C LYS A 143 7.78 -11.60 13.48
#